data_AF-A0A953Q0N5-F1
#
_entry.id   AF-A0A953Q0N5-F1
#
_cell.length_a   1.000
_cell.length_b   1.000
_cell.length_c   1.000
_cell.angle_alpha   90.00
_cell.angle_beta   90.00
_cell.angle_gamma   90.00
#
_symmetry.space_group_name_H-M   'P 1'
#
loop_
_entity.id
_entity.type
_entity.pdbx_description
1 polymer ?
#
loop_
_entity_poly.entity_id
_entity_poly.type
_entity_poly.pdbx_seq_one_letter_code
_entity_poly.pdbx_strand_id
1 'polypeptide(L)'
;MSLRTLVFMSGALMFAFISSLLLYMMIGQVNRKLPDSEQIPYLFMYPGKVARIKQQHRKFYPESRVNVVRVVCNFLTILFAIALACTYGIFHFR
;
A
#
# COMPACT_ATOMS: atom_id res chain seq x y z
N MET A 1 -13.26 20.56 12.74
CA MET A 1 -13.14 19.32 11.94
C MET A 1 -14.24 18.36 12.37
N SER A 2 -15.06 17.82 11.46
CA SER A 2 -16.19 16.95 11.85
C SER A 2 -15.72 15.55 12.25
N LEU A 3 -16.49 14.84 13.10
CA LEU A 3 -16.21 13.45 13.46
C LEU A 3 -16.07 12.55 12.22
N ARG A 4 -16.94 12.76 11.20
CA ARG A 4 -16.90 12.01 9.93
C ARG A 4 -15.59 12.23 9.18
N THR A 5 -15.14 13.48 9.09
CA THR A 5 -13.86 13.85 8.47
C THR A 5 -12.69 13.16 9.19
N LEU A 6 -12.73 13.11 10.52
CA LEU A 6 -11.68 12.48 11.33
C LEU A 6 -11.64 10.96 11.11
N VAL A 7 -12.81 10.30 11.06
CA VAL A 7 -12.92 8.87 10.77
C VAL A 7 -12.42 8.53 9.35
N PHE A 8 -12.82 9.31 8.34
CA PHE A 8 -12.39 9.03 6.96
C PHE A 8 -10.89 9.28 6.77
N MET A 9 -10.36 10.34 7.36
CA MET A 9 -8.93 10.65 7.31
C MET A 9 -8.10 9.59 8.03
N SER A 10 -8.48 9.21 9.26
CA SER A 10 -7.75 8.20 10.03
C SER A 10 -7.80 6.84 9.35
N GLY A 11 -8.96 6.44 8.81
CA GLY A 11 -9.10 5.20 8.05
C GLY A 11 -8.23 5.18 6.79
N ALA A 12 -8.26 6.25 5.99
CA ALA A 12 -7.41 6.36 4.80
C ALA A 12 -5.93 6.21 5.14
N LEU A 13 -5.47 6.94 6.17
CA LEU A 13 -4.08 6.90 6.64
C LEU A 13 -3.71 5.52 7.20
N MET A 14 -4.59 4.89 7.97
CA MET A 14 -4.37 3.56 8.55
C MET A 14 -4.17 2.51 7.46
N PHE A 15 -5.05 2.44 6.46
CA PHE A 15 -4.92 1.48 5.36
C PHE A 15 -3.71 1.77 4.47
N ALA A 16 -3.37 3.05 4.27
CA ALA A 16 -2.18 3.44 3.52
C ALA A 16 -0.89 3.02 4.24
N PHE A 17 -0.89 3.18 5.57
CA PHE A 17 0.22 2.78 6.43
C PHE A 17 0.39 1.26 6.46
N ILE A 18 -0.70 0.50 6.64
CA ILE A 18 -0.67 -0.97 6.59
C ILE A 18 -0.18 -1.46 5.23
N SER A 19 -0.68 -0.90 4.13
CA SER A 19 -0.23 -1.25 2.78
C SER A 19 1.28 -1.00 2.60
N SER A 20 1.78 0.10 3.16
CA SER A 20 3.21 0.42 3.16
C SER A 20 4.00 -0.61 3.97
N LEU A 21 3.58 -0.94 5.19
CA LEU A 21 4.24 -1.98 6.02
C LEU A 21 4.30 -3.34 5.32
N LEU A 22 3.20 -3.75 4.67
CA LEU A 22 3.17 -4.99 3.89
C LEU A 22 4.20 -4.96 2.74
N LEU A 23 4.38 -3.81 2.09
CA LEU A 23 5.40 -3.65 1.05
C LEU A 23 6.82 -3.73 1.62
N TYR A 24 7.10 -3.11 2.77
CA TYR A 24 8.39 -3.24 3.47
C TYR A 24 8.66 -4.69 3.88
N MET A 25 7.65 -5.40 4.37
CA MET A 25 7.75 -6.82 4.67
C MET A 25 8.08 -7.65 3.41
N MET A 26 7.43 -7.35 2.28
CA MET A 26 7.76 -8.01 1.00
C MET A 26 9.21 -7.75 0.58
N ILE A 27 9.75 -6.54 0.77
CA ILE A 27 11.17 -6.24 0.51
C ILE A 27 12.06 -7.13 1.37
N GLY A 28 11.78 -7.22 2.68
CA GLY A 28 12.56 -8.07 3.58
C GLY A 28 12.51 -9.56 3.19
N GLN A 29 11.34 -10.06 2.78
CA GLN A 29 11.19 -11.43 2.29
C GLN A 29 11.96 -11.67 0.98
N VAL A 30 11.91 -10.72 0.04
CA VAL A 30 12.64 -10.81 -1.23
C VAL A 30 14.15 -10.72 -1.01
N ASN A 31 14.64 -9.78 -0.19
CA ASN A 31 16.07 -9.60 0.05
C ASN A 31 16.70 -10.80 0.76
N ARG A 32 15.96 -11.54 1.59
CA ARG A 32 16.42 -12.82 2.18
C ARG A 32 16.68 -13.93 1.17
N LYS A 33 16.18 -13.79 -0.06
CA LYS A 33 16.31 -14.77 -1.15
C LYS A 33 17.22 -14.30 -2.28
N LEU A 34 17.57 -13.02 -2.31
CA LEU A 34 18.47 -12.44 -3.31
C LEU A 34 19.92 -12.45 -2.80
N PRO A 35 20.91 -12.56 -3.71
CA PRO A 35 22.30 -12.31 -3.36
C PRO A 35 22.49 -10.85 -2.92
N ASP A 36 23.51 -10.59 -2.10
CA ASP A 36 23.75 -9.28 -1.49
C ASP A 36 23.88 -8.14 -2.51
N SER A 37 24.46 -8.43 -3.67
CA SER A 37 24.61 -7.47 -4.78
C SER A 37 23.29 -7.07 -5.46
N GLU A 38 22.22 -7.86 -5.29
CA GLU A 38 20.93 -7.64 -5.94
C GLU A 38 19.83 -7.18 -4.98
N GLN A 39 20.15 -7.00 -3.69
CA GLN A 39 19.17 -6.60 -2.68
C GLN A 39 18.49 -5.28 -3.04
N ILE A 40 17.20 -5.21 -2.78
CA ILE A 40 16.37 -4.05 -3.06
C ILE A 40 16.45 -3.11 -1.86
N PRO A 41 16.88 -1.84 -2.03
CA PRO A 41 16.96 -0.91 -0.91
C PRO A 41 15.56 -0.59 -0.36
N TYR A 42 15.44 -0.27 0.92
CA TYR A 42 14.14 0.05 1.54
C TYR A 42 13.63 1.46 1.19
N LEU A 43 14.54 2.42 1.04
CA LEU A 43 14.22 3.83 0.83
C LEU A 43 13.88 4.14 -0.63
N PHE A 44 13.14 5.23 -0.88
CA PHE A 44 12.74 5.72 -2.20
C PHE A 44 11.94 4.68 -3.00
N MET A 45 10.63 4.65 -2.75
CA MET A 45 9.71 3.77 -3.46
C MET A 45 9.20 4.47 -4.73
N TYR A 46 9.39 3.82 -5.88
CA TYR A 46 8.88 4.28 -7.17
C TYR A 46 8.20 3.11 -7.91
N PRO A 47 7.31 3.39 -8.90
CA PRO A 47 6.48 2.34 -9.51
C PRO A 47 7.27 1.15 -10.08
N GLY A 48 8.38 1.39 -10.76
CA GLY A 48 9.24 0.33 -11.30
C GLY A 48 9.83 -0.58 -10.22
N LYS A 49 10.25 0.00 -9.09
CA LYS A 49 10.74 -0.77 -7.93
C LYS A 49 9.65 -1.62 -7.31
N VAL A 50 8.45 -1.07 -7.15
CA VAL A 50 7.29 -1.83 -6.64
C VAL A 50 6.97 -3.00 -7.56
N ALA A 51 7.02 -2.80 -8.88
CA ALA A 51 6.80 -3.87 -9.85
C ALA A 51 7.85 -4.99 -9.70
N ARG A 52 9.13 -4.62 -9.58
CA ARG A 52 10.23 -5.58 -9.32
C ARG A 52 10.01 -6.34 -8.01
N ILE A 53 9.66 -5.67 -6.91
CA ILE A 53 9.38 -6.31 -5.62
C ILE A 53 8.24 -7.32 -5.76
N LYS A 54 7.13 -6.95 -6.40
CA LYS A 54 5.98 -7.84 -6.61
C LYS A 54 6.35 -9.07 -7.45
N GLN A 55 7.10 -8.87 -8.52
CA GLN A 55 7.53 -9.95 -9.40
C GLN A 55 8.42 -10.95 -8.66
N GLN A 56 9.43 -10.46 -7.95
CA GLN A 56 10.35 -11.29 -7.16
C GLN A 56 9.62 -11.98 -6.00
N HIS A 57 8.73 -11.26 -5.31
CA HIS A 57 7.94 -11.81 -4.22
C HIS A 57 7.04 -12.95 -4.69
N ARG A 58 6.33 -12.78 -5.82
CA ARG A 58 5.52 -13.84 -6.43
C ARG A 58 6.36 -15.05 -6.85
N LYS A 59 7.58 -14.82 -7.35
CA LYS A 59 8.50 -15.90 -7.74
C LYS A 59 8.97 -16.73 -6.54
N PHE A 60 9.30 -16.08 -5.43
CA PHE A 60 9.81 -16.75 -4.24
C PHE A 60 8.70 -17.29 -3.32
N TYR A 61 7.52 -16.69 -3.36
CA TYR A 61 6.39 -16.99 -2.47
C TYR A 61 5.06 -17.05 -3.23
N PRO A 62 4.86 -18.03 -4.13
CA PRO A 62 3.68 -18.11 -5.00
C PRO A 62 2.35 -18.22 -4.23
N GLU A 63 2.36 -18.90 -3.08
CA GLU A 63 1.20 -19.10 -2.21
C GLU A 63 0.91 -17.90 -1.27
N SER A 64 1.76 -16.86 -1.30
CA SER A 64 1.63 -15.74 -0.38
C SER A 64 0.47 -14.82 -0.74
N ARG A 65 -0.43 -14.64 0.24
CA ARG A 65 -1.57 -13.71 0.13
C ARG A 65 -1.21 -12.26 0.46
N VAL A 66 0.05 -11.97 0.79
CA VAL A 66 0.49 -10.64 1.25
C VAL A 66 0.18 -9.54 0.23
N ASN A 67 0.45 -9.78 -1.06
CA ASN A 67 0.13 -8.78 -2.09
C ASN A 67 -1.39 -8.62 -2.29
N VAL A 68 -2.19 -9.66 -2.05
CA VAL A 68 -3.67 -9.56 -2.10
C VAL A 68 -4.16 -8.65 -0.98
N VAL A 69 -3.71 -8.88 0.27
CA VAL A 69 -4.04 -8.02 1.41
C VAL A 69 -3.60 -6.58 1.14
N ARG A 70 -2.40 -6.38 0.60
CA ARG A 70 -1.89 -5.05 0.22
C ARG A 70 -2.78 -4.34 -0.82
N VAL A 71 -3.28 -5.08 -1.81
CA VAL A 71 -4.21 -4.53 -2.83
C VAL A 71 -5.55 -4.16 -2.20
N VAL A 72 -6.08 -4.99 -1.30
CA VAL A 72 -7.30 -4.68 -0.53
C VAL A 72 -7.11 -3.42 0.31
N CYS A 73 -5.99 -3.29 1.04
CA CYS A 73 -5.67 -2.07 1.80
C CYS A 73 -5.60 -0.84 0.88
N ASN A 74 -4.94 -0.92 -0.28
CA ASN A 74 -4.91 0.19 -1.24
C ASN A 74 -6.30 0.59 -1.72
N PHE A 75 -7.17 -0.38 -1.99
CA PHE A 75 -8.55 -0.11 -2.40
C PHE A 75 -9.33 0.60 -1.28
N LEU A 76 -9.19 0.13 -0.04
CA LEU A 76 -9.80 0.76 1.13
C LEU A 76 -9.27 2.20 1.34
N THR A 77 -7.96 2.44 1.17
CA THR A 77 -7.40 3.80 1.20
C THR A 77 -8.10 4.72 0.21
N ILE A 78 -8.29 4.27 -1.05
CA ILE A 78 -8.95 5.06 -2.08
C ILE A 78 -10.41 5.33 -1.71
N LEU A 79 -11.14 4.31 -1.24
CA LEU A 79 -12.53 4.48 -0.81
C LEU A 79 -12.67 5.51 0.31
N PHE A 80 -11.82 5.44 1.34
CA PHE A 80 -11.84 6.40 2.44
C PHE A 80 -11.40 7.80 2.00
N ALA A 81 -10.45 7.92 1.07
CA ALA A 81 -10.03 9.20 0.51
C ALA A 81 -11.13 9.85 -0.33
N ILE A 82 -11.88 9.07 -1.12
CA ILE A 82 -13.04 9.56 -1.87
C ILE A 82 -14.14 10.01 -0.89
N ALA A 83 -14.45 9.21 0.13
CA ALA A 83 -15.43 9.59 1.16
C ALA A 83 -15.02 10.88 1.88
N LEU A 84 -13.72 11.04 2.20
CA LEU A 84 -13.17 12.27 2.76
C LEU A 84 -13.39 13.46 1.82
N ALA A 85 -13.04 13.33 0.54
CA ALA A 85 -13.23 14.39 -0.46
C ALA A 85 -14.71 14.79 -0.62
N CYS A 86 -15.64 13.83 -0.54
CA CYS A 86 -17.08 14.13 -0.49
C CYS A 86 -17.46 14.96 0.74
N THR A 87 -16.88 14.70 1.93
CA THR A 87 -17.15 15.52 3.13
C THR A 87 -16.66 16.96 3.01
N TYR A 88 -15.65 17.22 2.18
CA TYR A 88 -15.16 18.56 1.88
C TYR A 88 -15.93 19.25 0.74
N GLY A 89 -16.93 18.60 0.15
CA GLY A 89 -17.71 19.17 -0.95
C GLY A 89 -16.95 19.25 -2.28
N ILE A 90 -15.84 18.52 -2.43
CA ILE A 90 -15.05 18.50 -3.68
C ILE A 90 -15.88 17.90 -4.82
N PHE A 91 -16.73 16.92 -4.52
CA PHE A 91 -17.67 16.33 -5.46
C PHE A 91 -19.07 16.94 -5.28
N HIS A 92 -19.25 18.19 -5.73
CA HIS A 92 -20.58 18.71 -5.99
C HIS A 92 -21.11 18.07 -7.28
N PHE A 93 -21.98 17.06 -7.15
CA PHE A 93 -22.88 16.69 -8.25
C PHE A 93 -23.84 17.86 -8.44
N ARG A 94 -23.61 18.66 -9.50
CA ARG A 94 -24.59 19.59 -10.05
C ARG A 94 -25.65 18.82 -10.82
#